data_AF-A0A914XZX1-F1
#
_entry.id   AF-A0A914XZX1-F1
#
_cell.length_a   1.000
_cell.length_b   1.000
_cell.length_c   1.000
_cell.angle_alpha   90.00
_cell.angle_beta   90.00
_cell.angle_gamma   90.00
#
_symmetry.space_group_name_H-M   'P 1'
#
loop_
_entity.id
_entity.type
_entity.pdbx_description
1 polymer ?
#
loop_
_entity_poly.entity_id
_entity_poly.type
_entity_poly.pdbx_seq_one_letter_code
_entity_poly.pdbx_strand_id
1 'polypeptide(L)'
;MTNTVNALKAANAEIGTIWLDVENPPAWPKNIATNRKFVDDMANVAIKAGYKIGIYTGAYAWNTICGSSFTSYSAYPLWWANYNKKADLTTGWKNFGGWTKATIHQWDQNHSANGITFDPNVKYDN
;
A
#
# COMPACT_ATOMS: atom_id res chain seq x y z
N MET A 1 -13.33 -5.85 -0.84
CA MET A 1 -13.56 -4.38 -0.83
C MET A 1 -15.01 -4.00 -0.53
N THR A 2 -16.02 -4.66 -1.10
CA THR A 2 -17.44 -4.33 -0.83
C THR A 2 -17.78 -4.27 0.65
N ASN A 3 -17.33 -5.25 1.44
CA ASN A 3 -17.52 -5.26 2.89
C ASN A 3 -16.85 -4.05 3.56
N THR A 4 -15.64 -3.68 3.15
CA THR A 4 -14.93 -2.48 3.63
C THR A 4 -15.73 -1.21 3.34
N VAL A 5 -16.19 -1.03 2.10
CA VAL A 5 -17.01 0.13 1.71
C VAL A 5 -18.31 0.21 2.51
N ASN A 6 -18.98 -0.93 2.72
CA ASN A 6 -20.21 -0.98 3.49
C ASN A 6 -19.97 -0.67 4.97
N ALA A 7 -18.90 -1.21 5.56
CA ALA A 7 -18.52 -0.95 6.94
C ALA A 7 -18.21 0.53 7.17
N LEU A 8 -17.47 1.17 6.25
CA LEU A 8 -17.15 2.60 6.31
C LEU A 8 -18.41 3.46 6.25
N LYS A 9 -19.33 3.15 5.33
CA LYS A 9 -20.61 3.86 5.21
C LYS A 9 -21.48 3.68 6.44
N ALA A 10 -21.59 2.45 6.95
CA ALA A 10 -22.38 2.15 8.15
C ALA A 10 -21.83 2.84 9.41
N ALA A 11 -20.51 2.99 9.49
CA ALA A 11 -19.85 3.71 10.57
C ALA A 11 -19.90 5.24 10.42
N ASN A 12 -20.44 5.76 9.31
CA ASN A 12 -20.35 7.17 8.93
C ASN A 12 -18.90 7.70 9.03
N ALA A 13 -17.94 6.87 8.61
CA ALA A 13 -16.52 7.16 8.74
C ALA A 13 -16.06 8.16 7.67
N GLU A 14 -15.44 9.25 8.10
CA GLU A 14 -14.75 10.17 7.21
C GLU A 14 -13.34 9.65 6.93
N ILE A 15 -13.12 9.18 5.70
CA ILE A 15 -11.82 8.65 5.29
C ILE A 15 -11.26 9.41 4.08
N GLY A 16 -9.97 9.74 4.15
CA GLY A 16 -9.27 10.42 3.05
C GLY A 16 -8.89 9.47 1.91
N THR A 17 -8.30 8.31 2.25
CA THR A 17 -7.75 7.34 1.30
C THR A 17 -7.95 5.92 1.83
N ILE A 18 -8.37 5.00 0.96
CA ILE A 18 -8.30 3.55 1.21
C ILE A 18 -6.95 3.04 0.69
N TRP A 19 -6.13 2.49 1.58
CA TRP A 19 -4.87 1.85 1.23
C TRP A 19 -5.09 0.37 0.99
N LEU A 20 -4.75 -0.12 -0.21
CA LEU A 20 -4.74 -1.55 -0.50
C LEU A 20 -3.42 -2.12 -0.01
N ASP A 21 -3.50 -2.94 1.02
CA ASP A 21 -2.38 -3.68 1.57
C ASP A 21 -2.08 -4.92 0.71
N VAL A 22 -0.97 -4.88 -0.03
CA VAL A 22 -0.53 -5.93 -0.95
C VAL A 22 0.82 -6.49 -0.50
N GLU A 23 0.77 -7.40 0.46
CA GLU A 23 1.97 -7.96 1.09
C GLU A 23 1.89 -9.47 1.31
N ASN A 24 2.88 -10.01 2.04
CA ASN A 24 2.99 -11.42 2.44
C ASN A 24 2.91 -12.39 1.24
N PRO A 25 3.92 -12.41 0.35
CA PRO A 25 3.89 -13.25 -0.86
C PRO A 25 3.52 -14.74 -0.65
N PRO A 26 3.88 -15.41 0.46
CA PRO A 26 3.43 -16.77 0.74
C PRO A 26 1.90 -16.95 0.82
N ALA A 27 1.13 -15.89 1.11
CA ALA A 27 -0.32 -15.93 1.18
C ALA A 27 -1.02 -15.77 -0.18
N TRP A 28 -0.27 -15.49 -1.24
CA TRP A 28 -0.80 -15.29 -2.59
C TRP A 28 -0.58 -16.52 -3.47
N PRO A 29 -1.51 -16.82 -4.39
CA PRO A 29 -1.25 -17.85 -5.37
C PRO A 29 -0.11 -17.42 -6.30
N LYS A 30 0.61 -18.39 -6.86
CA LYS A 30 1.72 -18.13 -7.79
C LYS A 30 1.29 -17.47 -9.11
N ASN A 31 -0.01 -17.47 -9.41
CA ASN A 31 -0.55 -16.90 -10.64
C ASN A 31 -0.63 -15.37 -10.55
N ILE A 32 0.37 -14.70 -11.12
CA ILE A 32 0.47 -13.25 -11.16
C ILE A 32 -0.75 -12.60 -11.86
N ALA A 33 -1.31 -13.21 -12.91
CA ALA A 33 -2.47 -12.65 -13.60
C ALA A 33 -3.71 -12.64 -12.70
N THR A 34 -3.91 -13.70 -11.92
CA THR A 34 -4.97 -13.77 -10.90
C THR A 34 -4.77 -12.70 -9.82
N ASN A 35 -3.54 -12.52 -9.35
CA ASN A 35 -3.22 -11.53 -8.32
C ASN A 35 -3.49 -10.10 -8.79
N ARG A 36 -3.03 -9.76 -10.01
CA ARG A 36 -3.31 -8.46 -10.65
C ARG A 36 -4.80 -8.20 -10.74
N LYS A 37 -5.56 -9.19 -11.23
CA LYS A 37 -7.02 -9.07 -11.32
C LYS A 37 -7.65 -8.83 -9.95
N PHE A 38 -7.19 -9.51 -8.91
CA PHE A 38 -7.71 -9.31 -7.56
C PHE A 38 -7.44 -7.87 -7.05
N VAL A 39 -6.22 -7.35 -7.26
CA VAL A 39 -5.89 -5.95 -6.93
C VAL A 39 -6.79 -4.98 -7.71
N ASP A 40 -6.98 -5.22 -9.01
CA ASP A 40 -7.88 -4.43 -9.86
C ASP A 40 -9.33 -4.44 -9.39
N ASP A 41 -9.87 -5.62 -9.05
CA ASP A 41 -11.23 -5.73 -8.54
C ASP A 41 -11.39 -4.96 -7.22
N MET A 42 -10.40 -5.05 -6.32
CA MET A 42 -10.40 -4.33 -5.04
C MET A 42 -10.35 -2.82 -5.24
N ALA A 43 -9.43 -2.32 -6.08
CA ALA A 43 -9.28 -0.91 -6.37
C ALA A 43 -10.53 -0.33 -7.04
N ASN A 44 -11.07 -1.03 -8.05
CA ASN A 44 -12.24 -0.59 -8.80
C ASN A 44 -13.48 -0.43 -7.92
N VAL A 45 -13.69 -1.31 -6.94
CA VAL A 45 -14.83 -1.17 -6.00
C VAL A 45 -14.68 0.09 -5.15
N ALA A 46 -13.48 0.39 -4.64
CA ALA A 46 -13.25 1.60 -3.85
C ALA A 46 -13.41 2.88 -4.68
N ILE A 47 -12.83 2.91 -5.88
CA ILE A 47 -12.93 4.04 -6.82
C ILE A 47 -14.39 4.30 -7.20
N LYS A 48 -15.15 3.25 -7.58
CA LYS A 48 -16.58 3.38 -7.94
C LYS A 48 -17.44 3.84 -6.76
N ALA A 49 -17.02 3.57 -5.54
CA ALA A 49 -17.68 4.06 -4.33
C ALA A 49 -17.33 5.52 -3.98
N GLY A 50 -16.46 6.17 -4.77
CA GLY A 50 -16.07 7.57 -4.60
C GLY A 50 -14.84 7.80 -3.71
N TYR A 51 -14.13 6.74 -3.31
CA TYR A 51 -12.96 6.87 -2.45
C TYR A 51 -11.68 7.07 -3.26
N LYS A 52 -10.75 7.87 -2.71
CA LYS A 52 -9.36 7.87 -3.17
C LYS A 52 -8.70 6.56 -2.74
N ILE A 53 -7.75 6.08 -3.54
CA ILE A 53 -6.97 4.89 -3.22
C ILE A 53 -5.48 5.16 -3.21
N GLY A 54 -4.74 4.30 -2.51
CA GLY A 54 -3.30 4.17 -2.59
C GLY A 54 -2.90 2.70 -2.39
N ILE A 55 -1.63 2.37 -2.66
CA ILE A 55 -1.08 1.02 -2.45
C ILE A 55 -0.12 1.05 -1.28
N TYR A 56 -0.27 0.11 -0.34
CA TYR A 56 0.77 -0.23 0.62
C TYR A 56 1.47 -1.50 0.15
N THR A 57 2.80 -1.44 -0.01
CA THR A 57 3.63 -2.59 -0.40
C THR A 57 5.12 -2.28 -0.27
N GLY A 58 5.94 -3.32 -0.15
CA GLY A 58 7.38 -3.27 -0.43
C GLY A 58 7.70 -3.71 -1.87
N ALA A 59 8.89 -3.38 -2.37
CA ALA A 59 9.32 -3.74 -3.72
C ALA A 59 9.36 -5.27 -3.94
N TYR A 60 9.83 -6.02 -2.94
CA TYR A 60 9.85 -7.49 -2.99
C TYR A 60 8.43 -8.05 -3.11
N ALA A 61 7.51 -7.62 -2.23
CA ALA A 61 6.14 -8.10 -2.23
C ALA A 61 5.42 -7.80 -3.54
N TRP A 62 5.49 -6.54 -4.01
CA TRP A 62 4.88 -6.14 -5.28
C TRP A 62 5.40 -6.98 -6.45
N ASN A 63 6.72 -7.13 -6.56
CA ASN A 63 7.32 -7.86 -7.66
C ASN A 63 6.98 -9.36 -7.62
N THR A 64 6.87 -9.97 -6.43
CA THR A 64 6.49 -11.38 -6.31
C THR A 64 5.00 -11.61 -6.56
N ILE A 65 4.14 -10.75 -6.02
CA ILE A 65 2.67 -10.91 -6.08
C ILE A 65 2.13 -10.45 -7.43
N CYS A 66 2.49 -9.23 -7.84
CA CYS A 66 1.96 -8.56 -9.02
C CYS A 66 2.89 -8.63 -10.23
N GLY A 67 4.17 -8.97 -10.05
CA GLY A 67 5.17 -8.94 -11.13
C GLY A 67 5.64 -7.52 -11.47
N SER A 68 6.93 -7.38 -11.77
CA SER A 68 7.58 -6.09 -12.00
C SER A 68 7.03 -5.28 -13.19
N SER A 69 6.39 -5.95 -14.16
CA SER A 69 5.75 -5.30 -15.30
C SER A 69 4.37 -4.68 -14.98
N PHE A 70 3.84 -4.87 -13.78
CA PHE A 70 2.55 -4.29 -13.40
C PHE A 70 2.73 -2.86 -12.89
N THR A 71 2.42 -1.90 -13.77
CA THR A 71 2.64 -0.47 -13.54
C THR A 71 1.35 0.35 -13.46
N SER A 72 0.17 -0.29 -13.56
CA SER A 72 -1.13 0.39 -13.62
C SER A 72 -1.45 1.26 -12.41
N TYR A 73 -0.75 1.06 -11.28
CA TYR A 73 -0.97 1.81 -10.05
C TYR A 73 0.04 2.92 -9.77
N SER A 74 1.03 3.13 -10.66
CA SER A 74 2.10 4.12 -10.45
C SER A 74 1.63 5.56 -10.33
N ALA A 75 0.45 5.88 -10.87
CA ALA A 75 -0.19 7.18 -10.74
C ALA A 75 -0.86 7.42 -9.38
N TYR A 76 -1.08 6.35 -8.59
CA TYR A 76 -1.66 6.44 -7.26
C TYR A 76 -0.57 6.55 -6.18
N PRO A 77 -0.87 7.16 -5.02
CA PRO A 77 0.04 7.24 -3.90
C PRO A 77 0.57 5.87 -3.47
N LEU A 78 1.85 5.82 -3.11
CA LEU A 78 2.50 4.64 -2.56
C LEU A 78 2.84 4.86 -1.08
N TRP A 79 2.41 3.92 -0.25
CA TRP A 79 2.91 3.71 1.10
C TRP A 79 3.93 2.59 1.05
N TRP A 80 5.19 2.99 0.99
CA TRP A 80 6.32 2.12 0.77
C TRP A 80 6.71 1.42 2.07
N ALA A 81 6.70 0.08 2.07
CA ALA A 81 7.23 -0.72 3.18
C ALA A 81 8.69 -1.07 2.93
N ASN A 82 9.59 -0.54 3.76
CA ASN A 82 11.01 -0.88 3.74
C ASN A 82 11.66 -0.63 5.11
N TYR A 83 11.94 -1.70 5.85
CA TYR A 83 12.36 -1.62 7.25
C TYR A 83 13.84 -1.31 7.43
N ASN A 84 14.28 -0.16 6.91
CA ASN A 84 15.67 0.28 6.87
C ASN A 84 16.09 1.12 8.09
N LYS A 85 15.18 1.35 9.04
CA LYS A 85 15.39 2.18 10.23
C LYS A 85 15.69 3.66 9.93
N LYS A 86 15.24 4.18 8.78
CA LYS A 86 15.46 5.57 8.33
C LYS A 86 14.13 6.27 8.08
N ALA A 87 13.83 7.26 8.91
CA ALA A 87 12.63 8.08 8.84
C ALA A 87 12.72 9.17 7.75
N ASP A 88 12.92 8.75 6.50
CA ASP A 88 12.89 9.59 5.30
C ASP A 88 12.21 8.84 4.13
N LEU A 89 12.07 9.44 2.95
CA LEU A 89 11.50 8.78 1.75
C LEU A 89 12.56 8.32 0.73
N THR A 90 13.84 8.53 0.98
CA THR A 90 14.89 8.47 -0.05
C THR A 90 15.94 7.40 0.21
N THR A 91 16.26 7.13 1.48
CA THR A 91 17.30 6.19 1.86
C THR A 91 16.91 4.77 1.46
N GLY A 92 17.63 4.18 0.50
CA GLY A 92 17.34 2.84 0.00
C GLY A 92 16.18 2.75 -0.99
N TRP A 93 15.63 3.89 -1.44
CA TRP A 93 14.61 3.92 -2.48
C TRP A 93 15.16 3.42 -3.81
N LYS A 94 14.35 2.61 -4.51
CA LYS A 94 14.57 2.19 -5.90
C LYS A 94 13.22 2.14 -6.59
N ASN A 95 13.15 2.59 -7.84
CA ASN A 95 11.90 2.55 -8.60
C ASN A 95 11.42 1.10 -8.79
N PHE A 96 10.13 0.86 -8.58
CA PHE A 96 9.48 -0.44 -8.81
C PHE A 96 7.99 -0.21 -9.13
N GLY A 97 7.34 -1.16 -9.79
CA GLY A 97 5.90 -1.04 -10.10
C GLY A 97 5.50 0.23 -10.86
N GLY A 98 6.47 0.88 -11.53
CA GLY A 98 6.29 2.19 -12.18
C GLY A 98 6.38 3.41 -11.25
N TRP A 99 6.39 3.23 -9.92
CA TRP A 99 6.59 4.36 -8.99
C TRP A 99 8.03 4.86 -9.06
N THR A 100 8.17 6.18 -9.15
CA THR A 100 9.47 6.89 -9.10
C THR A 100 9.72 7.56 -7.75
N LYS A 101 8.70 7.62 -6.89
CA LYS A 101 8.77 8.12 -5.51
C LYS A 101 7.66 7.50 -4.67
N ALA A 102 7.88 7.42 -3.36
CA ALA A 102 6.85 7.11 -2.38
C ALA A 102 6.11 8.37 -1.90
N THR A 103 4.94 8.18 -1.30
CA THR A 103 4.19 9.23 -0.57
C THR A 103 4.36 9.08 0.94
N ILE A 104 4.32 7.83 1.42
CA ILE A 104 4.54 7.45 2.82
C ILE A 104 5.60 6.36 2.83
N HIS A 105 6.42 6.30 3.88
CA HIS A 105 7.36 5.21 4.11
C HIS A 105 7.20 4.65 5.52
N GLN A 106 6.90 3.35 5.60
CA GLN A 106 6.96 2.57 6.83
C GLN A 106 8.38 2.04 6.99
N TRP A 107 9.13 2.65 7.90
CA TRP A 107 10.58 2.42 8.02
C TRP A 107 10.95 1.40 9.11
N ASP A 108 9.97 0.91 9.86
CA ASP A 108 10.08 -0.15 10.87
C ASP A 108 8.71 -0.83 11.11
N GLN A 109 8.69 -1.96 11.82
CA GLN A 109 7.49 -2.72 12.22
C GLN A 109 7.20 -2.68 13.73
N ASN A 110 8.16 -2.26 14.56
CA ASN A 110 8.02 -2.36 16.01
C ASN A 110 8.79 -1.24 16.71
N HIS A 111 8.30 -0.01 16.56
CA HIS A 111 8.84 1.11 17.31
C HIS A 111 8.07 1.29 18.62
N SER A 112 8.80 1.55 19.71
CA SER A 112 8.19 1.77 21.02
C SER A 112 8.55 3.15 21.54
N ALA A 113 7.53 3.94 21.86
CA ALA A 113 7.67 5.25 22.50
C ALA A 113 6.53 5.44 23.50
N ASN A 114 6.82 6.02 24.67
CA ASN A 114 5.83 6.31 25.70
C ASN A 114 4.92 5.12 26.09
N GLY A 115 5.47 3.90 26.09
CA GLY A 115 4.75 2.67 26.46
C GLY A 115 3.82 2.11 25.37
N ILE A 116 3.85 2.66 24.16
CA ILE A 116 3.06 2.19 23.01
C ILE A 116 4.01 1.63 21.95
N THR A 117 3.67 0.46 21.40
CA THR A 117 4.34 -0.11 20.22
C THR A 117 3.49 0.14 18.98
N PHE A 118 4.12 0.62 17.92
CA PHE A 118 3.45 0.95 16.66
C PHE A 118 4.40 0.78 15.48
N ASP A 119 3.82 0.72 14.27
CA ASP A 119 4.57 0.76 13.03
C ASP A 119 4.84 2.22 12.67
N PRO A 120 6.10 2.70 12.74
CA PRO A 120 6.38 4.10 12.47
C PRO A 120 6.39 4.39 10.97
N ASN A 121 5.85 5.55 10.63
CA ASN A 121 5.74 6.03 9.27
C ASN A 121 6.25 7.46 9.17
N VAL A 122 6.83 7.81 8.02
CA VAL A 122 7.11 9.19 7.64
C VAL A 122 6.35 9.51 6.35
N LYS A 123 5.79 10.72 6.29
CA LYS A 123 5.10 11.27 5.12
C LYS A 123 5.65 12.67 4.91
N TYR A 124 5.96 13.03 3.67
CA TYR A 124 6.16 14.44 3.32
C TYR A 124 4.85 14.96 2.75
N ASP A 125 4.33 16.01 3.37
CA ASP A 125 3.26 16.82 2.78
C ASP A 125 3.93 17.74 1.74
N ASN A 126 3.48 17.65 0.49
CA ASN A 126 3.80 18.66 -0.53
C ASN A 126 2.78 19.79 -0.44
#